data_AF-A0A956S9A0-F1
#
_entry.id   AF-A0A956S9A0-F1
#
_cell.length_a   1.000
_cell.length_b   1.000
_cell.length_c   1.000
_cell.angle_alpha   90.00
_cell.angle_beta   90.00
_cell.angle_gamma   90.00
#
_symmetry.space_group_name_H-M   'P 1'
#
loop_
_entity.id
_entity.type
_entity.pdbx_description
1 polymer ?
#
loop_
_entity_poly.entity_id
_entity_poly.type
_entity_poly.pdbx_seq_one_letter_code
_entity_poly.pdbx_strand_id
1 'polypeptide(L)' 'SVDVDCMIVIGGKHSSNTQKLVNRCKEQVPTFAIETKEDLDIDKLNKFNLIGVTAGASTPDWIIEDVISFIESL' A
#
# COMPACT_ATOMS: atom_id res chain seq x y z
N SER A 1 15.59 7.08 -5.27
CA SER A 1 14.35 7.73 -4.83
C SER A 1 13.20 6.82 -5.11
N VAL A 2 12.21 6.78 -4.22
CA VAL A 2 10.86 6.38 -4.64
C VAL A 2 10.27 7.65 -5.25
N ASP A 3 9.86 7.59 -6.51
CA ASP A 3 9.38 8.77 -7.25
C ASP A 3 7.87 8.96 -7.04
N VAL A 4 7.38 8.71 -5.83
CA VAL A 4 5.95 8.76 -5.46
C VAL A 4 5.77 9.56 -4.18
N ASP A 5 4.55 10.05 -3.94
CA ASP A 5 4.23 10.85 -2.75
C ASP A 5 3.95 9.97 -1.52
N CYS A 6 3.40 8.77 -1.73
CA CYS A 6 3.22 7.76 -0.67
C CYS A 6 3.25 6.33 -1.23
N MET A 7 3.44 5.37 -0.32
CA MET A 7 3.39 3.93 -0.63
C MET A 7 2.22 3.25 0.11
N ILE A 8 1.52 2.38 -0.60
CA ILE A 8 0.59 1.40 -0.03
C ILE A 8 1.26 0.03 -0.15
N VAL A 9 1.41 -0.66 0.98
CA VAL A 9 1.96 -2.00 1.06
C VAL A 9 0.85 -2.97 1.47
N ILE A 10 0.48 -3.86 0.55
CA ILE A 10 -0.62 -4.80 0.73
C ILE A 10 -0.11 -6.14 1.26
N GLY A 11 -0.62 -6.57 2.40
CA GLY A 11 -0.42 -7.91 2.91
C GLY A 11 -0.54 -8.02 4.42
N GLY A 12 -0.53 -9.27 4.90
CA GLY A 12 -0.78 -9.57 6.31
C GLY A 12 0.16 -8.86 7.28
N LYS A 13 -0.39 -8.32 8.38
CA LYS A 13 0.36 -7.59 9.43
C LYS A 13 1.46 -8.42 10.09
N HIS A 14 1.32 -9.74 10.07
CA HIS A 14 2.29 -10.70 10.62
C HIS A 14 3.24 -11.30 9.56
N SER A 15 3.08 -10.95 8.29
CA SER A 15 3.95 -11.43 7.22
C SER A 15 5.32 -10.76 7.31
N SER A 16 6.36 -11.56 7.51
CA SER A 16 7.75 -11.08 7.55
C SER A 16 8.14 -10.33 6.27
N ASN A 17 7.60 -10.73 5.12
CA ASN A 17 7.89 -10.06 3.84
C ASN A 17 7.18 -8.71 3.74
N THR A 18 5.89 -8.64 4.13
CA THR A 18 5.15 -7.38 4.19
C THR A 18 5.85 -6.39 5.12
N GLN A 19 6.25 -6.81 6.31
CA GLN A 19 6.91 -5.93 7.28
C GLN A 19 8.27 -5.40 6.79
N LYS A 20 9.04 -6.23 6.06
CA LYS A 20 10.28 -5.77 5.41
C LYS A 20 10.01 -4.68 4.36
N LEU A 21 8.98 -4.86 3.52
CA LEU A 21 8.58 -3.86 2.52
C LEU A 21 8.12 -2.57 3.17
N VAL A 22 7.26 -2.66 4.18
CA VAL A 22 6.77 -1.51 4.95
C VAL A 22 7.93 -0.71 5.53
N ASN A 23 8.87 -1.38 6.20
CA ASN A 23 10.01 -0.71 6.83
C ASN A 23 10.89 0.01 5.79
N ARG A 24 11.16 -0.64 4.64
CA ARG A 24 11.95 -0.03 3.56
C ARG A 24 11.27 1.18 2.91
N CYS A 25 9.94 1.16 2.79
CA CYS A 25 9.19 2.27 2.22
C CYS A 25 9.06 3.44 3.20
N LYS A 26 8.84 3.15 4.50
CA LYS A 26 8.72 4.15 5.57
C LYS A 26 9.96 5.02 5.73
N GLU A 27 11.13 4.50 5.37
CA GLU A 27 12.39 5.27 5.37
C GLU A 27 12.43 6.37 4.30
N GLN A 28 11.55 6.32 3.31
CA GLN A 28 11.59 7.20 2.14
C GLN A 28 10.35 8.09 2.01
N VAL A 29 9.16 7.51 2.20
CA VAL A 29 7.88 8.21 2.01
C VAL A 29 6.83 7.73 3.01
N PRO A 30 5.77 8.52 3.28
CA PRO A 30 4.61 8.04 4.02
C PRO A 30 4.13 6.69 3.47
N THR A 31 3.98 5.71 4.36
CA THR A 31 3.69 4.34 3.97
C THR A 31 2.54 3.77 4.80
N PHE A 32 1.54 3.25 4.10
CA PHE A 32 0.34 2.64 4.66
C PHE A 32 0.40 1.12 4.45
N ALA A 33 0.26 0.38 5.54
CA ALA A 33 0.18 -1.08 5.50
C ALA A 33 -1.29 -1.48 5.64
N ILE A 34 -1.79 -2.23 4.66
CA ILE A 34 -3.19 -2.67 4.59
C ILE A 34 -3.27 -4.16 4.27
N GLU A 35 -4.34 -4.83 4.69
CA GLU A 35 -4.64 -6.19 4.28
C GLU A 35 -5.67 -6.21 3.15
N THR A 36 -6.62 -5.28 3.15
CA THR A 36 -7.65 -5.11 2.12
C THR A 36 -7.97 -3.63 1.87
N LYS A 37 -8.81 -3.32 0.87
CA LYS A 37 -9.22 -1.94 0.57
C LYS A 37 -9.98 -1.26 1.73
N GLU A 38 -10.63 -2.05 2.58
CA GLU A 38 -11.37 -1.55 3.74
C GLU A 38 -10.45 -0.94 4.82
N ASP A 39 -9.14 -1.24 4.79
CA ASP A 39 -8.17 -0.62 5.69
C ASP A 39 -7.69 0.76 5.20
N LEU A 40 -8.10 1.21 4.01
CA LEU A 40 -7.67 2.49 3.43
C LEU A 40 -8.31 3.67 4.17
N ASP A 41 -7.48 4.65 4.51
CA ASP A 41 -7.91 5.94 5.06
C ASP A 41 -7.98 6.98 3.93
N ILE A 42 -9.16 7.14 3.34
CA ILE A 42 -9.38 7.95 2.13
C ILE A 42 -9.01 9.42 2.36
N ASP A 43 -9.32 9.97 3.54
CA ASP A 43 -9.01 11.35 3.88
C ASP A 43 -7.49 11.60 3.94
N LYS A 44 -6.70 10.58 4.30
CA LYS A 44 -5.24 10.64 4.20
C LYS A 44 -4.76 10.50 2.77
N LEU A 45 -5.36 9.59 1.98
CA LEU A 45 -4.92 9.31 0.62
C LEU A 45 -5.17 10.47 -0.34
N ASN A 46 -6.28 11.21 -0.15
CA ASN A 46 -6.62 12.41 -0.92
C ASN A 46 -5.59 13.55 -0.86
N LYS A 47 -4.55 13.43 0.00
CA LYS A 47 -3.48 14.40 0.13
C LYS A 47 -2.29 14.12 -0.80
N PHE A 48 -2.28 12.98 -1.49
CA PHE A 48 -1.18 12.51 -2.32
C PHE A 48 -1.62 12.43 -3.78
N ASN A 49 -0.76 12.84 -4.72
CA ASN A 49 -1.08 12.84 -6.16
C ASN A 49 -0.55 11.58 -6.86
N LEU A 50 0.56 11.04 -6.36
CA LEU A 50 1.18 9.84 -6.90
C LEU A 50 1.35 8.79 -5.82
N ILE A 51 0.55 7.72 -5.92
CA ILE A 51 0.51 6.62 -4.95
C ILE A 51 1.21 5.40 -5.57
N GLY A 52 2.29 4.94 -4.93
CA GLY A 52 2.92 3.68 -5.28
C GLY A 52 2.24 2.51 -4.56
N VAL A 53 2.02 1.40 -5.25
CA VAL A 53 1.44 0.18 -4.67
C VAL A 53 2.45 -0.96 -4.77
N THR A 54 2.62 -1.71 -3.69
CA THR A 54 3.40 -2.94 -3.66
C THR A 54 2.74 -3.96 -2.73
N ALA A 55 3.13 -5.22 -2.82
CA ALA A 55 2.51 -6.29 -2.03
C ALA A 55 3.53 -7.31 -1.54
N GLY A 56 3.25 -7.90 -0.37
CA GLY A 56 3.99 -9.05 0.11
C GLY A 56 3.77 -10.27 -0.79
N ALA A 57 4.79 -11.13 -0.92
CA ALA A 57 4.75 -12.30 -1.80
C ALA A 57 3.63 -13.32 -1.49
N SER A 58 3.00 -13.23 -0.33
CA SER A 58 1.88 -14.09 0.10
C SER A 58 0.51 -13.47 -0.14
N THR A 59 0.44 -12.25 -0.69
CA THR A 59 -0.82 -11.54 -0.94
C THR A 59 -1.38 -12.00 -2.29
N PRO A 60 -2.59 -12.58 -2.34
CA PRO A 60 -3.23 -12.99 -3.59
C PRO A 60 -3.46 -11.82 -4.55
N ASP A 61 -3.28 -12.06 -5.85
CA ASP A 61 -3.42 -11.04 -6.90
C ASP A 61 -4.78 -10.33 -6.88
N TRP A 62 -5.88 -11.06 -6.62
CA TRP A 62 -7.21 -10.47 -6.57
C TRP A 62 -7.38 -9.41 -5.47
N ILE A 63 -6.62 -9.50 -4.37
CA ILE A 63 -6.63 -8.46 -3.33
C ILE A 63 -5.90 -7.21 -3.85
N ILE A 64 -4.78 -7.42 -4.56
CA ILE A 64 -3.99 -6.34 -5.14
C ILE A 64 -4.82 -5.59 -6.18
N GLU A 65 -5.48 -6.34 -7.09
CA GLU A 65 -6.36 -5.78 -8.11
C GLU A 65 -7.57 -5.03 -7.53
N ASP A 66 -8.19 -5.56 -6.46
CA ASP A 66 -9.33 -4.90 -5.80
C ASP A 66 -8.92 -3.58 -5.13
N VAL A 67 -7.74 -3.53 -4.51
CA VAL A 67 -7.18 -2.29 -3.94
C VAL A 67 -6.86 -1.27 -5.04
N ILE A 68 -6.20 -1.69 -6.11
CA ILE A 68 -5.87 -0.80 -7.24
C ILE A 68 -7.14 -0.24 -7.86
N SER A 69 -8.10 -1.10 -8.20
CA SER A 69 -9.38 -0.70 -8.81
C SER A 69 -10.16 0.26 -7.92
N PHE A 70 -10.12 0.04 -6.60
CA PHE A 70 -10.75 0.95 -5.66
C PHE A 70 -10.07 2.31 -5.64
N ILE A 71 -8.73 2.38 -5.58
CA ILE A 71 -7.98 3.64 -5.59
C ILE A 71 -8.22 4.41 -6.90
N GLU A 72 -8.24 3.73 -8.05
CA GLU A 72 -8.51 4.35 -9.35
C GLU A 72 -9.95 4.91 -9.48
N SER A 73 -10.87 4.47 -8.61
CA SER A 73 -12.26 4.93 -8.58
C SER A 73 -12.51 6.14 -7.67
N LEU A 74 -11.52 6.56 -6.89
CA LEU A 74 -11.58 7.72 -5.98
C LEU A 74 -11.27 9.02 -6.72
#